data_AF-A0A5J4UZ31-F1
#
_entry.id   AF-A0A5J4UZ31-F1
#
_cell.length_a   1.000
_cell.length_b   1.000
_cell.length_c   1.000
_cell.angle_alpha   90.00
_cell.angle_beta   90.00
_cell.angle_gamma   90.00
#
_symmetry.space_group_name_H-M   'P 1'
#
loop_
_entity.id
_entity.type
_entity.pdbx_description
1 polymer ?
#
loop_
_entity_poly.entity_id
_entity_poly.type
_entity_poly.pdbx_seq_one_letter_code
_entity_poly.pdbx_strand_id
1 'polypeptide(L)'
;METIETYASEYRGTWIHPKLVNYIAIWASSKYASIVGDIMDKINETTIAEHEADKTQAITDQFHNVINTVTVTLSNRITELNSDVKSLILRAVPKATTINEVIKEEFTRRDGMKIKGTKYTFPYDQLDDIIERIKEIVIDVQDV
;
A
#
# COMPACT_ATOMS: atom_id res chain seq x y z
N MET A 1 -24.99 -9.55 -57.43
CA MET A 1 -26.21 -8.85 -56.99
C MET A 1 -26.47 -9.35 -55.60
N GLU A 2 -26.15 -8.55 -54.58
CA GLU A 2 -26.27 -8.98 -53.18
C GLU A 2 -27.73 -9.06 -52.78
N THR A 3 -28.10 -10.17 -52.14
CA THR A 3 -29.44 -10.35 -51.57
C THR A 3 -29.51 -9.55 -50.28
N ILE A 4 -30.32 -8.49 -50.27
CA ILE A 4 -30.56 -7.67 -49.08
C ILE A 4 -31.04 -8.59 -47.95
N GLU A 5 -30.33 -8.57 -46.82
CA GLU A 5 -30.70 -9.35 -45.65
C GLU A 5 -32.15 -9.01 -45.26
N THR A 6 -32.98 -10.04 -45.32
CA THR A 6 -34.43 -9.86 -45.22
C THR A 6 -34.79 -9.72 -43.75
N TYR A 7 -34.87 -8.47 -43.28
CA TYR A 7 -35.22 -8.14 -41.89
C TYR A 7 -36.39 -8.99 -41.38
N ALA A 8 -36.22 -9.52 -40.15
CA ALA A 8 -37.20 -10.35 -39.47
C ALA A 8 -38.57 -9.64 -39.45
N SER A 9 -39.64 -10.41 -39.60
CA SER A 9 -41.00 -9.88 -39.82
C SER A 9 -41.48 -8.94 -38.70
N GLU A 10 -40.96 -9.11 -37.50
CA GLU A 10 -41.22 -8.28 -36.32
C GLU A 10 -40.74 -6.82 -36.43
N TYR A 11 -39.71 -6.53 -37.25
CA TYR A 11 -39.22 -5.15 -37.49
C TYR A 11 -39.83 -4.49 -38.74
N ARG A 12 -40.87 -5.09 -39.34
CA ARG A 12 -41.54 -4.55 -40.53
C ARG A 12 -42.71 -3.66 -40.14
N GLY A 13 -42.68 -2.40 -40.58
CA GLY A 13 -43.77 -1.47 -40.34
C GLY A 13 -43.47 -0.07 -40.86
N THR A 14 -44.38 0.87 -40.56
CA THR A 14 -44.13 2.30 -40.76
C THR A 14 -43.48 2.86 -39.51
N TRP A 15 -42.21 3.26 -39.61
CA TRP A 15 -41.48 3.89 -38.51
C TRP A 15 -42.00 5.31 -38.27
N ILE A 16 -42.36 5.60 -37.02
CA ILE A 16 -42.86 6.91 -36.59
C ILE A 16 -41.85 7.57 -35.66
N HIS A 17 -41.69 8.89 -35.76
CA HIS A 17 -40.77 9.62 -34.90
C HIS A 17 -41.24 9.53 -33.43
N PRO A 18 -40.36 9.30 -32.44
CA PRO A 18 -40.77 9.05 -31.05
C PRO A 18 -41.72 10.10 -30.45
N LYS A 19 -41.48 11.39 -30.74
CA LYS A 19 -42.36 12.50 -30.32
C LYS A 19 -43.81 12.44 -30.86
N LEU A 20 -44.09 11.61 -31.87
CA LEU A 20 -45.40 11.42 -32.48
C LEU A 20 -46.16 10.19 -31.95
N VAL A 21 -45.49 9.32 -31.18
CA VAL A 21 -46.06 8.06 -30.66
C VAL A 21 -47.36 8.31 -29.88
N ASN A 22 -47.38 9.25 -28.93
CA ASN A 22 -48.58 9.56 -28.14
C ASN A 22 -49.72 10.12 -29.01
N TYR A 23 -49.42 10.99 -29.97
CA TYR A 23 -50.43 11.56 -30.88
C TYR A 23 -51.08 10.50 -31.76
N ILE A 24 -50.27 9.59 -32.32
CA ILE A 24 -50.73 8.49 -33.15
C ILE A 24 -51.50 7.47 -32.31
N ALA A 25 -51.07 7.20 -31.08
CA ALA A 25 -51.76 6.28 -30.18
C ALA A 25 -53.15 6.79 -29.78
N ILE A 26 -53.28 8.07 -29.43
CA ILE A 26 -54.55 8.75 -29.15
C ILE A 26 -55.46 8.76 -30.39
N TRP A 27 -54.91 9.03 -31.57
CA TRP A 27 -55.66 9.02 -32.83
C TRP A 27 -56.17 7.62 -33.20
N ALA A 28 -55.40 6.57 -32.90
CA ALA A 28 -55.79 5.19 -33.19
C ALA A 28 -56.89 4.66 -32.24
N SER A 29 -56.72 4.78 -30.92
CA SER A 29 -57.80 4.63 -29.93
C SER A 29 -57.36 5.02 -28.52
N SER A 30 -58.31 5.43 -27.67
CA SER A 30 -58.07 5.68 -26.24
C SER A 30 -57.51 4.47 -25.49
N LYS A 31 -57.96 3.25 -25.81
CA LYS A 31 -57.43 2.01 -25.21
C LYS A 31 -55.98 1.77 -25.59
N TYR A 32 -55.61 2.01 -26.85
CA TYR A 32 -54.25 1.86 -27.33
C TYR A 32 -53.32 2.95 -26.76
N ALA A 33 -53.82 4.19 -26.62
CA ALA A 33 -53.10 5.26 -25.94
C ALA A 33 -52.72 4.93 -24.49
N SER A 34 -53.62 4.29 -23.73
CA SER A 34 -53.31 3.83 -22.36
C SER A 34 -52.16 2.82 -22.35
N ILE A 35 -52.24 1.79 -23.19
CA ILE A 35 -51.21 0.73 -23.27
C ILE A 35 -49.85 1.30 -23.68
N VAL A 36 -49.84 2.25 -24.62
CA VAL A 36 -48.61 2.95 -25.04
C VAL A 36 -48.06 3.83 -23.90
N GLY A 37 -48.91 4.46 -23.10
CA GLY A 37 -48.50 5.17 -21.87
C GLY A 37 -47.78 4.24 -20.89
N ASP A 38 -48.41 3.14 -20.50
CA ASP A 38 -47.84 2.15 -19.56
C ASP A 38 -46.46 1.63 -20.03
N ILE A 39 -46.29 1.45 -21.34
CA ILE A 39 -45.02 1.02 -21.94
C ILE A 39 -43.97 2.13 -21.87
N MET A 40 -44.33 3.37 -22.21
CA MET A 40 -43.40 4.51 -22.20
C MET A 40 -42.95 4.86 -20.79
N ASP A 41 -43.85 4.82 -19.81
CA ASP A 41 -43.53 5.06 -18.40
C ASP A 41 -42.56 3.99 -17.88
N LYS A 42 -42.83 2.70 -18.16
CA LYS A 42 -41.93 1.59 -17.80
C LYS A 42 -40.55 1.68 -18.48
N ILE A 43 -40.48 2.12 -19.74
CA ILE A 43 -39.19 2.37 -20.42
C ILE A 43 -38.43 3.50 -19.71
N ASN A 44 -39.11 4.60 -19.39
CA ASN A 44 -38.50 5.73 -18.69
C ASN A 44 -37.97 5.35 -17.30
N GLU A 45 -38.73 4.58 -16.52
CA GLU A 45 -38.27 4.01 -15.23
C GLU A 45 -37.01 3.14 -15.41
N THR A 46 -37.01 2.27 -16.42
CA THR A 46 -35.88 1.36 -16.71
C THR A 46 -34.63 2.14 -17.09
N THR A 47 -34.73 3.11 -18.01
CA THR A 47 -33.60 3.95 -18.46
C THR A 47 -33.02 4.79 -17.31
N ILE A 48 -33.85 5.30 -16.39
CA ILE A 48 -33.36 6.01 -15.21
C ILE A 48 -32.60 5.06 -14.28
N ALA A 49 -33.13 3.86 -14.02
CA ALA A 49 -32.50 2.88 -13.16
C ALA A 49 -31.15 2.38 -13.71
N GLU A 50 -31.08 2.09 -15.01
CA GLU A 50 -29.84 1.71 -15.71
C GLU A 50 -28.78 2.80 -15.62
N HIS A 51 -29.15 4.06 -15.89
CA HIS A 51 -28.22 5.20 -15.83
C HIS A 51 -27.66 5.48 -14.42
N GLU A 52 -28.47 5.33 -13.36
CA GLU A 52 -27.96 5.45 -11.98
C GLU A 52 -27.10 4.24 -11.57
N ALA A 53 -27.40 3.04 -12.08
CA ALA A 53 -26.55 1.86 -11.90
C ALA A 53 -25.18 2.04 -12.59
N ASP A 54 -25.15 2.53 -13.84
CA ASP A 54 -23.94 2.81 -14.60
C ASP A 54 -23.05 3.84 -13.91
N LYS A 55 -23.63 4.93 -13.38
CA LYS A 55 -22.88 5.89 -12.55
C LYS A 55 -22.28 5.22 -11.31
N THR A 56 -23.05 4.38 -10.63
CA THR A 56 -22.61 3.67 -9.42
C THR A 56 -21.45 2.71 -9.74
N GLN A 57 -21.53 2.01 -10.88
CA GLN A 57 -20.47 1.14 -11.37
C GLN A 57 -19.20 1.93 -11.74
N ALA A 58 -19.33 3.02 -12.51
CA ALA A 58 -18.19 3.87 -12.89
C ALA A 58 -17.47 4.49 -11.68
N ILE A 59 -18.23 4.94 -10.68
CA ILE A 59 -17.67 5.41 -9.39
C ILE A 59 -16.93 4.27 -8.68
N THR A 60 -17.52 3.07 -8.63
CA THR A 60 -16.93 1.88 -8.00
C THR A 60 -15.60 1.48 -8.67
N ASP A 61 -15.54 1.48 -10.00
CA ASP A 61 -14.33 1.16 -10.75
C ASP A 61 -13.24 2.22 -10.55
N GLN A 62 -13.61 3.51 -10.46
CA GLN A 62 -12.67 4.57 -10.10
C GLN A 62 -12.10 4.36 -8.68
N PHE A 63 -12.93 4.00 -7.70
CA PHE A 63 -12.47 3.69 -6.33
C PHE A 63 -11.52 2.49 -6.32
N HIS A 64 -11.82 1.40 -7.01
CA HIS A 64 -10.93 0.24 -7.12
C HIS A 64 -9.57 0.61 -7.74
N ASN A 65 -9.56 1.41 -8.82
CA ASN A 65 -8.32 1.86 -9.46
C ASN A 65 -7.45 2.73 -8.52
N VAL A 66 -8.07 3.62 -7.74
CA VAL A 66 -7.36 4.43 -6.74
C VAL A 66 -6.81 3.54 -5.62
N ILE A 67 -7.60 2.62 -5.08
CA ILE A 67 -7.18 1.69 -4.02
C ILE A 67 -6.01 0.81 -4.49
N ASN A 68 -6.08 0.26 -5.71
CA ASN A 68 -5.01 -0.54 -6.29
C ASN A 68 -3.72 0.28 -6.46
N THR A 69 -3.82 1.51 -6.98
CA THR A 69 -2.66 2.41 -7.15
C THR A 69 -2.00 2.76 -5.82
N VAL A 70 -2.81 3.09 -4.80
CA VAL A 70 -2.32 3.39 -3.44
C VAL A 70 -1.68 2.14 -2.82
N THR A 71 -2.29 0.97 -2.96
CA THR A 71 -1.80 -0.31 -2.43
C THR A 71 -0.44 -0.68 -3.03
N VAL A 72 -0.30 -0.61 -4.36
CA VAL A 72 0.97 -0.86 -5.06
C VAL A 72 2.04 0.16 -4.62
N THR A 73 1.69 1.44 -4.57
CA THR A 73 2.62 2.51 -4.18
C THR A 73 3.14 2.33 -2.74
N LEU A 74 2.25 2.00 -1.80
CA LEU A 74 2.63 1.75 -0.40
C LEU A 74 3.44 0.47 -0.26
N SER A 75 3.06 -0.60 -0.96
CA SER A 75 3.80 -1.87 -0.96
C SER A 75 5.24 -1.68 -1.46
N ASN A 76 5.42 -0.96 -2.57
CA ASN A 76 6.74 -0.65 -3.13
C ASN A 76 7.60 0.13 -2.13
N ARG A 77 7.05 1.20 -1.51
CA ARG A 77 7.75 1.99 -0.49
C ARG A 77 8.11 1.18 0.76
N ILE A 78 7.26 0.23 1.17
CA ILE A 78 7.57 -0.69 2.27
C ILE A 78 8.71 -1.64 1.88
N THR A 79 8.72 -2.18 0.66
CA THR A 79 9.83 -3.04 0.20
C THR A 79 11.16 -2.30 0.08
N GLU A 80 11.14 -1.04 -0.36
CA GLU A 80 12.31 -0.15 -0.42
C GLU A 80 12.85 0.15 0.98
N LEU A 81 12.01 0.62 1.90
CA LEU A 81 12.39 0.87 3.31
C LEU A 81 12.95 -0.38 4.00
N ASN A 82 12.37 -1.56 3.75
CA ASN A 82 12.86 -2.82 4.31
C ASN A 82 14.25 -3.21 3.75
N SER A 83 14.54 -2.89 2.49
CA SER A 83 15.87 -3.06 1.90
C SER A 83 16.89 -2.13 2.56
N ASP A 84 16.55 -0.85 2.68
CA ASP A 84 17.42 0.18 3.27
C ASP A 84 17.77 -0.15 4.73
N VAL A 85 16.76 -0.46 5.56
CA VAL A 85 16.95 -0.87 6.96
C VAL A 85 17.88 -2.10 7.06
N LYS A 86 17.70 -3.10 6.19
CA LYS A 86 18.57 -4.28 6.16
C LYS A 86 20.01 -3.93 5.81
N SER A 87 20.23 -3.01 4.87
CA SER A 87 21.58 -2.53 4.51
C SER A 87 22.27 -1.78 5.67
N LEU A 88 21.51 -0.99 6.43
CA LEU A 88 22.02 -0.23 7.58
C LEU A 88 22.44 -1.15 8.73
N ILE A 89 21.62 -2.17 9.03
CA ILE A 89 21.95 -3.20 10.03
C ILE A 89 23.25 -3.93 9.63
N LEU A 90 23.36 -4.34 8.37
CA LEU A 90 24.56 -5.00 7.83
C LEU A 90 25.81 -4.10 7.79
N ARG A 91 25.68 -2.77 7.87
CA ARG A 91 26.81 -1.83 7.98
C ARG A 91 27.21 -1.54 9.42
N ALA A 92 26.27 -1.61 10.36
CA ALA A 92 26.51 -1.39 11.78
C ALA A 92 27.17 -2.61 12.46
N VAL A 93 26.70 -3.83 12.14
CA VAL A 93 27.19 -5.07 12.78
C VAL A 93 28.69 -5.31 12.56
N PRO A 94 29.26 -5.24 11.32
CA PRO A 94 30.68 -5.45 11.11
C PRO A 94 31.54 -4.43 11.87
N LYS A 95 31.13 -3.16 11.91
CA LYS A 95 31.86 -2.13 12.68
C LYS A 95 31.89 -2.46 14.17
N ALA A 96 30.77 -2.88 14.76
CA ALA A 96 30.73 -3.29 16.17
C ALA A 96 31.61 -4.52 16.44
N THR A 97 31.58 -5.53 15.56
CA THR A 97 32.46 -6.70 15.66
C THR A 97 33.93 -6.32 15.53
N THR A 98 34.32 -5.54 14.52
CA THR A 98 35.71 -5.12 14.32
C THR A 98 36.24 -4.28 15.47
N ILE A 99 35.44 -3.36 16.02
CA ILE A 99 35.84 -2.58 17.21
C ILE A 99 36.04 -3.50 18.42
N ASN A 100 35.15 -4.46 18.64
CA ASN A 100 35.29 -5.43 19.74
C ASN A 100 36.53 -6.33 19.57
N GLU A 101 36.87 -6.78 18.36
CA GLU A 101 38.09 -7.56 18.12
C GLU A 101 39.37 -6.73 18.29
N VAL A 102 39.42 -5.49 17.76
CA VAL A 102 40.55 -4.58 17.95
C VAL A 102 40.79 -4.29 19.44
N ILE A 103 39.72 -4.06 20.21
CA ILE A 103 39.81 -3.87 21.67
C ILE A 103 40.35 -5.13 22.36
N LYS A 104 39.91 -6.34 21.98
CA LYS A 104 40.47 -7.59 22.52
C LYS A 104 41.94 -7.76 22.20
N GLU A 105 42.38 -7.48 20.97
CA GLU A 105 43.78 -7.59 20.57
C GLU A 105 44.66 -6.63 21.41
N GLU A 106 44.27 -5.37 21.53
CA GLU A 106 45.01 -4.36 22.28
C GLU A 106 45.09 -4.66 23.79
N PHE A 107 44.04 -5.25 24.38
CA PHE A 107 44.11 -5.73 25.77
C PHE A 107 44.93 -7.02 25.91
N THR A 108 44.93 -7.91 24.91
CA THR A 108 45.74 -9.14 24.93
C THR A 108 47.25 -8.84 24.78
N ARG A 109 47.61 -7.74 24.12
CA ARG A 109 49.00 -7.26 23.97
C ARG A 109 49.61 -6.64 25.25
N ARG A 110 48.82 -6.38 26.28
CA ARG A 110 49.29 -5.74 27.53
C ARG A 110 49.38 -6.77 28.65
N ASP A 111 50.59 -7.28 28.89
CA ASP A 111 50.87 -8.15 30.03
C ASP A 111 50.54 -7.46 31.36
N GLY A 112 49.50 -7.95 32.05
CA GLY A 112 49.19 -7.57 33.43
C GLY A 112 47.71 -7.43 33.81
N MET A 113 46.83 -7.00 32.91
CA MET A 113 45.57 -6.34 33.32
C MET A 113 44.30 -7.20 33.15
N LYS A 114 43.73 -7.70 34.27
CA LYS A 114 42.73 -8.78 34.25
C LYS A 114 41.38 -8.38 34.91
N ILE A 115 40.54 -7.67 34.15
CA ILE A 115 39.27 -7.04 34.58
C ILE A 115 38.15 -8.06 34.93
N LYS A 116 37.57 -7.94 36.14
CA LYS A 116 36.45 -8.78 36.60
C LYS A 116 35.18 -8.55 35.77
N GLY A 117 34.57 -9.65 35.35
CA GLY A 117 33.59 -9.71 34.24
C GLY A 117 34.12 -10.58 33.09
N THR A 118 35.44 -10.69 32.98
CA THR A 118 36.16 -11.73 32.21
C THR A 118 36.88 -12.70 33.17
N LYS A 119 37.44 -13.83 32.69
CA LYS A 119 38.00 -14.92 33.54
C LYS A 119 39.40 -14.59 34.11
N TYR A 120 39.47 -13.50 34.88
CA TYR A 120 40.62 -12.62 35.04
C TYR A 120 40.48 -11.81 36.38
N THR A 121 41.42 -11.61 37.34
CA THR A 121 42.57 -12.41 37.89
C THR A 121 44.04 -11.96 37.67
N PHE A 122 44.41 -10.69 37.93
CA PHE A 122 45.75 -10.03 37.70
C PHE A 122 46.97 -10.71 38.39
N PRO A 123 48.22 -10.52 37.90
CA PRO A 123 49.45 -10.87 38.62
C PRO A 123 49.60 -10.08 39.93
N TYR A 124 50.16 -10.71 40.96
CA TYR A 124 50.21 -10.16 42.32
C TYR A 124 51.23 -9.02 42.49
N ASP A 125 52.33 -9.10 41.75
CA ASP A 125 53.45 -8.16 41.69
C ASP A 125 53.10 -6.81 41.04
N GLN A 126 51.93 -6.72 40.38
CA GLN A 126 51.45 -5.50 39.71
C GLN A 126 50.21 -4.89 40.38
N LEU A 127 49.75 -5.45 41.51
CA LEU A 127 48.51 -4.98 42.15
C LEU A 127 48.64 -3.56 42.71
N ASP A 128 49.79 -3.21 43.30
CA ASP A 128 49.97 -1.92 43.97
C ASP A 128 49.99 -0.75 42.97
N ASP A 129 50.79 -0.83 41.90
CA ASP A 129 50.80 0.15 40.78
C ASP A 129 49.42 0.36 40.15
N ILE A 130 48.61 -0.70 40.08
CA ILE A 130 47.26 -0.66 39.50
C ILE A 130 46.27 -0.03 40.49
N ILE A 131 46.41 -0.31 41.79
CA ILE A 131 45.63 0.35 42.85
C ILE A 131 45.96 1.85 42.92
N GLU A 132 47.23 2.23 42.74
CA GLU A 132 47.65 3.63 42.70
C GLU A 132 47.04 4.39 41.52
N ARG A 133 47.18 3.87 40.29
CA ARG A 133 46.54 4.47 39.10
C ARG A 133 45.02 4.53 39.18
N ILE A 134 44.36 3.55 39.78
CA ILE A 134 42.90 3.61 40.00
C ILE A 134 42.56 4.73 40.98
N LYS A 135 43.38 4.98 42.01
CA LYS A 135 43.16 6.12 42.93
C LYS A 135 43.34 7.46 42.23
N GLU A 136 44.39 7.65 41.42
CA GLU A 136 44.57 8.88 40.62
C GLU A 136 43.33 9.17 39.76
N ILE A 137 42.88 8.17 38.98
CA ILE A 137 41.70 8.29 38.09
C ILE A 137 40.40 8.54 38.87
N VAL A 138 40.25 8.00 40.08
CA VAL A 138 39.04 8.21 40.91
C VAL A 138 39.06 9.56 41.62
N ILE A 139 40.23 10.09 41.96
CA ILE A 139 40.37 11.42 42.59
C ILE A 139 40.10 12.52 41.55
N ASP A 140 40.63 12.40 40.33
CA ASP A 140 40.36 13.32 39.20
C ASP A 140 38.85 13.41 38.82
N VAL A 141 38.02 12.49 39.30
CA VAL A 141 36.56 12.45 39.04
C VAL A 141 35.74 12.98 40.23
N GLN A 142 36.34 13.29 41.38
CA GLN A 142 35.62 13.80 42.57
C GLN A 142 35.74 15.32 42.80
N ASP A 143 36.65 16.02 42.14
CA ASP A 143 36.76 17.49 42.17
C ASP A 143 35.97 18.17 41.02
N VAL A 144 34.67 17.84 40.89
CA VAL A 144 33.69 18.53 40.01
C VAL A 144 32.35 18.73 40.73
#